data_AF-M6WH46-F1
#
_entry.id   AF-M6WH46-F1
#
_cell.length_a   1.000
_cell.length_b   1.000
_cell.length_c   1.000
_cell.angle_alpha   90.00
_cell.angle_beta   90.00
_cell.angle_gamma   90.00
#
_symmetry.space_group_name_H-M   'P 1'
#
loop_
_entity.id
_entity.type
_entity.pdbx_description
1 polymer ?
#
loop_
_entity_poly.entity_id
_entity_poly.type
_entity_poly.pdbx_seq_one_letter_code
_entity_poly.pdbx_strand_id
1 'polypeptide(L)'
;MNSFPLSKRFRENMRIFRIYVILLLTFLSVWTTHAEQVVTTKKDEPDSYYGLDVKAVISPSYGARIRDGASGISNSNPNDRTGFSTPWTLLMISKTFEEVRIQTELWGELIRNNQLTSDTRVDTGTKQNPYVLNVRRANIKKIWNTSSWGNYTLGFGIQELPHTYTQWSNYWRWRYIDRGPLESLGFASQPADIGLNAVGNWSIISSQFMVSNGEGYRETQNTNSAGMDVSSRFSVEPQLGESGKAGFHLFYRRENAFGSGGNECFEGKTTCLPNDLNPITALSKQIKSLQSDTTGLETNLIWNGPIKWNLGLGGFFKKQNSGEIRDRLQPFAAPVAFGKDGFGKALYAWLSIGAGNFHLLGRIERGTGNNGVVGVTDTIQREFFPGLSTSNVNLPAQVRNILPETRTNGYSSKSSFQRISVFFEWVVNPRFRMAIGYIENKNYDTNGVGQKVYIDQLGNERTEKEYLGQWNGSSNLGIVSYSSLDRQVLLRTTIEF
;
A
#
# COMPACT_ATOMS: atom_id res chain seq x y z
N MET A 1 -2.06 71.91 8.84
CA MET A 1 -2.31 70.53 9.27
C MET A 1 -1.00 69.77 9.13
N ASN A 2 -0.17 69.78 10.19
CA ASN A 2 1.16 69.18 10.16
C ASN A 2 1.17 67.93 11.05
N SER A 3 1.44 66.79 10.43
CA SER A 3 1.62 65.49 11.07
C SER A 3 2.97 65.46 11.79
N PHE A 4 2.95 65.11 13.08
CA PHE A 4 4.16 64.88 13.85
C PHE A 4 4.86 63.58 13.40
N PRO A 5 6.19 63.60 13.14
CA PRO A 5 6.92 62.39 12.80
C PRO A 5 7.22 61.59 14.07
N LEU A 6 6.49 60.49 14.27
CA LEU A 6 6.82 59.49 15.30
C LEU A 6 8.22 58.91 15.03
N SER A 7 9.09 59.03 16.02
CA SER A 7 10.50 58.62 15.94
C SER A 7 10.65 57.16 15.54
N LYS A 8 11.68 56.86 14.75
CA LYS A 8 11.99 55.50 14.23
C LYS A 8 12.06 54.46 15.36
N ARG A 9 12.54 54.88 16.53
CA ARG A 9 12.64 54.08 17.77
C ARG A 9 11.27 53.67 18.34
N PHE A 10 10.26 54.52 18.21
CA PHE A 10 8.89 54.22 18.65
C PHE A 10 8.22 53.18 17.74
N ARG A 11 8.50 53.22 16.44
CA ARG A 11 8.01 52.22 15.47
C ARG A 11 8.66 50.84 15.65
N GLU A 12 9.94 50.78 16.00
CA GLU A 12 10.63 49.51 16.32
C GLU A 12 10.11 48.90 17.62
N ASN A 13 9.93 49.69 18.67
CA ASN A 13 9.35 49.23 19.93
C ASN A 13 7.91 48.71 19.75
N MET A 14 7.10 49.35 18.89
CA MET A 14 5.77 48.86 18.56
C MET A 14 5.77 47.54 17.74
N ARG A 15 6.77 47.33 16.87
CA ARG A 15 6.92 46.05 16.14
C ARG A 15 7.28 44.92 17.08
N ILE A 16 8.24 45.15 17.97
CA ILE A 16 8.68 44.18 18.97
C ILE A 16 7.53 43.86 19.93
N PHE A 17 6.78 44.88 20.39
CA PHE A 17 5.59 44.69 21.21
C PHE A 17 4.49 43.89 20.50
N ARG A 18 4.24 44.16 19.21
CA ARG A 18 3.28 43.36 18.42
C ARG A 18 3.74 41.91 18.25
N ILE A 19 5.03 41.66 18.08
CA ILE A 19 5.59 40.30 18.00
C ILE A 19 5.39 39.57 19.34
N TYR A 20 5.66 40.23 20.47
CA TYR A 20 5.43 39.66 21.80
C TYR A 20 3.95 39.40 22.08
N VAL A 21 3.05 40.30 21.66
CA VAL A 21 1.59 40.13 21.81
C VAL A 21 1.08 38.99 20.92
N ILE A 22 1.57 38.84 19.69
CA ILE A 22 1.23 37.70 18.82
C ILE A 22 1.76 36.40 19.41
N LEU A 23 3.00 36.38 19.92
CA LEU A 23 3.58 35.21 20.60
C LEU A 23 2.78 34.82 21.85
N LEU A 24 2.39 35.80 22.67
CA LEU A 24 1.56 35.60 23.85
C LEU A 24 0.16 35.08 23.50
N LEU A 25 -0.47 35.63 22.45
CA LEU A 25 -1.77 35.18 21.95
C LEU A 25 -1.68 33.77 21.35
N THR A 26 -0.60 33.42 20.65
CA THR A 26 -0.38 32.05 20.17
C THR A 26 -0.15 31.09 21.33
N PHE A 27 0.53 31.50 22.40
CA PHE A 27 0.74 30.69 23.61
C PHE A 27 -0.57 30.48 24.39
N LEU A 28 -1.43 31.50 24.45
CA LEU A 28 -2.75 31.42 25.08
C LEU A 28 -3.75 30.58 24.25
N SER A 29 -3.64 30.57 22.91
CA SER A 29 -4.47 29.70 22.05
C SER A 29 -4.11 28.21 22.11
N VAL A 30 -2.96 27.86 22.69
CA VAL A 30 -2.56 26.45 22.92
C VAL A 30 -3.11 25.92 24.25
N TRP A 31 -3.73 26.76 25.08
CA TRP A 31 -4.30 26.37 26.38
C TRP A 31 -5.79 26.00 26.37
N THR A 32 -6.46 26.05 25.22
CA THR A 32 -7.87 25.63 25.12
C THR A 32 -8.07 24.56 24.06
N THR A 33 -7.37 23.44 24.20
CA THR A 33 -7.89 22.14 23.75
C THR A 33 -8.22 21.32 24.99
N HIS A 34 -9.17 21.82 25.79
CA HIS A 34 -9.92 20.95 26.67
C HIS A 34 -10.91 20.21 25.78
N ALA A 35 -10.59 18.95 25.47
CA ALA A 35 -11.60 18.03 25.00
C ALA A 35 -12.71 18.03 26.06
N GLU A 36 -13.94 18.36 25.65
CA GLU A 36 -15.11 18.14 26.49
C GLU A 36 -15.05 16.70 26.99
N GLN A 37 -15.08 16.55 28.32
CA GLN A 37 -15.26 15.26 28.92
C GLN A 37 -16.64 14.75 28.47
N VAL A 38 -16.65 13.61 27.78
CA VAL A 38 -17.88 12.89 27.45
C VAL A 38 -18.50 12.47 28.77
N VAL A 39 -19.43 13.27 29.29
CA VAL A 39 -20.18 12.95 30.51
C VAL A 39 -21.20 11.86 30.13
N THR A 40 -20.86 10.61 30.42
CA THR A 40 -21.85 9.53 30.44
C THR A 40 -22.56 9.51 31.80
N THR A 41 -23.84 9.16 31.80
CA THR A 41 -24.85 9.47 32.82
C THR A 41 -24.78 8.61 34.09
N LYS A 42 -23.60 8.36 34.65
CA LYS A 42 -23.44 7.83 36.03
C LYS A 42 -22.28 8.53 36.74
N LYS A 43 -22.62 9.25 37.80
CA LYS A 43 -21.77 10.24 38.48
C LYS A 43 -20.61 9.65 39.29
N ASP A 44 -20.58 8.33 39.50
CA ASP A 44 -19.74 7.71 40.54
C ASP A 44 -18.70 6.71 40.00
N GLU A 45 -18.59 6.52 38.68
CA GLU A 45 -17.65 5.55 38.11
C GLU A 45 -16.86 6.17 36.95
N PRO A 46 -15.54 6.44 37.09
CA PRO A 46 -14.74 7.02 36.01
C PRO A 46 -14.66 6.06 34.82
N ASP A 47 -14.73 6.57 33.59
CA ASP A 47 -14.78 5.80 32.33
C ASP A 47 -13.63 4.78 32.15
N SER A 48 -12.51 4.96 32.86
CA SER A 48 -11.42 3.98 32.93
C SER A 48 -11.83 2.64 33.56
N TYR A 49 -12.93 2.60 34.31
CA TYR A 49 -13.49 1.39 34.94
C TYR A 49 -14.16 0.46 33.91
N TYR A 50 -14.45 0.96 32.71
CA TYR A 50 -15.25 0.27 31.71
C TYR A 50 -14.45 -0.19 30.48
N GLY A 51 -13.12 -0.03 30.43
CA GLY A 51 -12.29 -0.58 29.34
C GLY A 51 -12.59 -0.02 27.93
N LEU A 52 -13.16 1.19 27.83
CA LEU A 52 -13.31 1.94 26.57
C LEU A 52 -12.03 2.74 26.32
N ASP A 53 -11.45 2.59 25.13
CA ASP A 53 -10.22 3.26 24.70
C ASP A 53 -10.47 3.92 23.35
N VAL A 54 -10.28 5.24 23.29
CA VAL A 54 -10.44 6.06 22.09
C VAL A 54 -9.11 6.73 21.81
N LYS A 55 -8.57 6.46 20.62
CA LYS A 55 -7.29 6.98 20.14
C LYS A 55 -7.46 7.57 18.76
N ALA A 56 -6.65 8.56 18.44
CA ALA A 56 -6.59 9.10 17.10
C ALA A 56 -5.16 9.29 16.63
N VAL A 57 -4.94 9.14 15.32
CA VAL A 57 -3.68 9.47 14.68
C VAL A 57 -3.96 10.38 13.50
N ILE A 58 -3.24 11.49 13.42
CA ILE A 58 -3.32 12.41 12.29
C ILE A 58 -1.91 12.55 11.72
N SER A 59 -1.76 12.23 10.45
CA SER A 59 -0.50 12.34 9.73
C SER A 59 -0.63 13.23 8.50
N PRO A 60 -0.50 14.56 8.64
CA PRO A 60 -0.45 15.42 7.49
C PRO A 60 0.89 15.24 6.76
N SER A 61 0.84 15.31 5.44
CA SER A 61 2.02 15.19 4.59
C SER A 61 1.94 16.12 3.41
N TYR A 62 3.11 16.50 2.91
CA TYR A 62 3.27 17.24 1.67
C TYR A 62 4.33 16.53 0.83
N GLY A 63 3.99 16.25 -0.43
CA GLY A 63 4.93 15.71 -1.41
C GLY A 63 5.20 16.69 -2.55
N ALA A 64 6.46 16.81 -2.93
CA ALA A 64 6.88 17.53 -4.12
C ALA A 64 7.70 16.59 -5.01
N ARG A 65 7.27 16.44 -6.27
CA ARG A 65 8.00 15.68 -7.28
C ARG A 65 9.16 16.54 -7.76
N ILE A 66 10.36 15.97 -7.80
CA ILE A 66 11.53 16.62 -8.38
C ILE A 66 11.41 16.48 -9.89
N ARG A 67 11.10 17.58 -10.56
CA ARG A 67 11.06 17.65 -12.02
C ARG A 67 12.48 17.77 -12.55
N ASP A 68 12.97 16.71 -13.17
CA ASP A 68 14.23 16.71 -13.90
C ASP A 68 13.95 16.65 -15.41
N GLY A 69 14.90 17.13 -16.22
CA GLY A 69 14.82 16.94 -17.68
C GLY A 69 14.94 15.47 -18.12
N ALA A 70 15.17 14.54 -17.18
CA ALA A 70 15.39 13.12 -17.47
C ALA A 70 14.07 12.34 -17.61
N SER A 71 12.99 12.79 -16.97
CA SER A 71 11.65 12.19 -17.07
C SER A 71 10.76 12.86 -18.14
N GLY A 72 11.12 14.07 -18.59
CA GLY A 72 10.45 14.75 -19.70
C GLY A 72 9.05 15.29 -19.45
N ILE A 73 8.55 15.09 -18.23
CA ILE A 73 7.23 15.53 -17.81
C ILE A 73 7.39 16.90 -17.15
N SER A 74 7.24 17.98 -17.92
CA SER A 74 7.28 19.36 -17.43
C SER A 74 5.94 19.82 -16.83
N ASN A 75 4.84 19.20 -17.24
CA ASN A 75 3.48 19.50 -16.79
C ASN A 75 3.11 18.64 -15.58
N SER A 76 2.29 19.20 -14.69
CA SER A 76 1.59 18.40 -13.68
C SER A 76 0.64 17.46 -14.42
N ASN A 77 1.09 16.24 -14.70
CA ASN A 77 0.18 15.18 -15.12
C ASN A 77 -0.92 15.10 -14.03
N PRO A 78 -2.22 14.93 -14.34
CA PRO A 78 -3.28 14.77 -13.34
C PRO A 78 -3.02 13.65 -12.31
N ASN A 79 -2.06 12.76 -12.59
CA ASN A 79 -1.56 11.73 -11.67
C ASN A 79 -0.30 12.14 -10.86
N ASP A 80 0.20 13.37 -10.98
CA ASP A 80 1.31 13.89 -10.16
C ASP A 80 0.87 13.88 -8.69
N ARG A 81 1.49 13.00 -7.90
CA ARG A 81 1.23 12.83 -6.46
C ARG A 81 1.73 14.01 -5.61
N THR A 82 1.86 15.19 -6.21
CA THR A 82 2.35 16.40 -5.55
C THR A 82 1.23 17.11 -4.81
N GLY A 83 1.52 17.60 -3.62
CA GLY A 83 0.59 18.37 -2.80
C GLY A 83 0.37 17.79 -1.42
N PHE A 84 -0.59 18.38 -0.71
CA PHE A 84 -0.95 17.99 0.64
C PHE A 84 -1.79 16.70 0.62
N SER A 85 -1.47 15.76 1.50
CA SER A 85 -2.28 14.57 1.74
C SER A 85 -2.21 14.14 3.19
N THR A 86 -3.23 13.47 3.68
CA THR A 86 -3.22 12.85 5.02
C THR A 86 -3.20 11.33 4.86
N PRO A 87 -2.05 10.71 4.58
CA PRO A 87 -1.96 9.28 4.28
C PRO A 87 -2.42 8.41 5.46
N TRP A 88 -2.37 8.94 6.69
CA TRP A 88 -2.83 8.25 7.89
C TRP A 88 -3.64 9.21 8.75
N THR A 89 -4.97 9.13 8.65
CA THR A 89 -5.89 9.76 9.59
C THR A 89 -6.76 8.65 10.15
N LEU A 90 -6.45 8.21 11.36
CA LEU A 90 -7.08 7.07 12.00
C LEU A 90 -7.87 7.50 13.23
N LEU A 91 -9.09 7.00 13.34
CA LEU A 91 -9.88 7.01 14.57
C LEU A 91 -10.03 5.57 15.04
N MET A 92 -9.54 5.28 16.23
CA MET A 92 -9.56 3.95 16.82
C MET A 92 -10.41 3.98 18.07
N ILE A 93 -11.46 3.16 18.08
CA ILE A 93 -12.34 2.96 19.23
C ILE A 93 -12.25 1.48 19.58
N SER A 94 -11.98 1.16 20.83
CA SER A 94 -12.01 -0.21 21.31
C SER A 94 -12.65 -0.31 22.68
N LYS A 95 -13.36 -1.41 22.91
CA LYS A 95 -14.03 -1.70 24.18
C LYS A 95 -13.69 -3.12 24.58
N THR A 96 -13.15 -3.29 25.77
CA THR A 96 -12.89 -4.61 26.36
C THR A 96 -13.89 -4.86 27.48
N PHE A 97 -14.66 -5.94 27.35
CA PHE A 97 -15.52 -6.47 28.39
C PHE A 97 -14.73 -7.52 29.16
N GLU A 98 -14.10 -7.11 30.26
CA GLU A 98 -13.14 -7.94 31.01
C GLU A 98 -13.75 -9.23 31.54
N GLU A 99 -14.98 -9.18 32.07
CA GLU A 99 -15.70 -10.33 32.63
C GLU A 99 -15.87 -11.46 31.62
N VAL A 100 -16.29 -11.11 30.40
CA VAL A 100 -16.53 -12.06 29.32
C VAL A 100 -15.30 -12.23 28.41
N ARG A 101 -14.22 -11.46 28.62
CA ARG A 101 -13.02 -11.42 27.77
C ARG A 101 -13.35 -11.25 26.28
N ILE A 102 -14.33 -10.40 25.99
CA ILE A 102 -14.71 -10.02 24.64
C ILE A 102 -14.19 -8.61 24.39
N GLN A 103 -13.55 -8.41 23.25
CA GLN A 103 -13.07 -7.11 22.81
C GLN A 103 -13.74 -6.74 21.49
N THR A 104 -14.22 -5.51 21.37
CA THR A 104 -14.69 -4.95 20.10
C THR A 104 -13.77 -3.82 19.67
N GLU A 105 -13.45 -3.74 18.37
CA GLU A 105 -12.57 -2.73 17.80
C GLU A 105 -13.19 -2.13 16.53
N LEU A 106 -13.13 -0.81 16.40
CA LEU A 106 -13.44 -0.06 15.18
C LEU A 106 -12.29 0.91 14.87
N TRP A 107 -11.61 0.71 13.75
CA TRP A 107 -10.52 1.55 13.26
C TRP A 107 -10.94 2.14 11.91
N GLY A 108 -11.38 3.39 11.93
CA GLY A 108 -11.69 4.16 10.73
C GLY A 108 -10.46 4.88 10.20
N GLU A 109 -10.21 4.79 8.91
CA GLU A 109 -9.14 5.47 8.17
C GLU A 109 -9.77 6.46 7.19
N LEU A 110 -9.49 7.74 7.34
CA LEU A 110 -9.91 8.76 6.37
C LEU A 110 -8.89 8.84 5.25
N ILE A 111 -9.29 8.43 4.05
CA ILE A 111 -8.40 8.38 2.88
C ILE A 111 -8.85 9.40 1.85
N ARG A 112 -7.89 10.19 1.35
CA ARG A 112 -8.10 11.03 0.17
C ARG A 112 -8.28 10.13 -1.05
N ASN A 113 -9.45 10.18 -1.69
CA ASN A 113 -9.66 9.42 -2.92
C ASN A 113 -8.94 10.11 -4.10
N ASN A 114 -7.94 9.43 -4.66
CA ASN A 114 -7.22 9.90 -5.85
C ASN A 114 -8.12 9.90 -7.11
N GLN A 115 -9.17 9.07 -7.17
CA GLN A 115 -10.09 9.00 -8.30
C GLN A 115 -11.12 10.15 -8.33
N LEU A 116 -11.23 10.92 -7.25
CA LEU A 116 -12.18 12.03 -7.14
C LEU A 116 -11.50 13.39 -6.96
N THR A 117 -10.16 13.42 -6.85
CA THR A 117 -9.37 14.66 -6.87
C THR A 117 -8.68 14.82 -8.22
N SER A 118 -9.47 15.08 -9.26
CA SER A 118 -8.95 15.63 -10.51
C SER A 118 -8.76 17.14 -10.39
N ASP A 119 -7.85 17.64 -11.23
CA ASP A 119 -7.48 19.03 -11.38
C ASP A 119 -8.72 19.92 -11.67
N THR A 120 -8.97 20.91 -10.81
CA THR A 120 -10.07 21.90 -11.00
C THR A 120 -9.88 22.77 -12.24
N ARG A 121 -8.73 22.69 -12.92
CA ARG A 121 -8.47 23.38 -14.19
C ARG A 121 -8.93 22.63 -15.44
N VAL A 122 -9.10 21.31 -15.38
CA VAL A 122 -9.43 20.48 -16.56
C VAL A 122 -10.90 20.05 -16.56
N ASP A 123 -11.46 19.80 -15.38
CA ASP A 123 -12.86 19.45 -15.23
C ASP A 123 -13.66 20.70 -14.81
N THR A 124 -14.39 21.31 -15.75
CA THR A 124 -15.30 22.45 -15.52
C THR A 124 -16.52 22.08 -14.67
N GLY A 125 -16.31 21.61 -13.43
CA GLY A 125 -17.37 21.20 -12.52
C GLY A 125 -16.98 21.30 -11.06
N THR A 126 -17.92 21.73 -10.22
CA THR A 126 -17.84 21.62 -8.77
C THR A 126 -18.10 20.18 -8.35
N LYS A 127 -17.05 19.41 -8.02
CA LYS A 127 -17.20 18.10 -7.37
C LYS A 127 -16.67 18.15 -5.93
N GLN A 128 -17.42 17.50 -5.04
CA GLN A 128 -17.21 17.50 -3.59
C GLN A 128 -15.85 16.93 -3.18
N ASN A 129 -15.31 17.48 -2.10
CA ASN A 129 -14.05 17.09 -1.49
C ASN A 129 -14.10 15.60 -1.06
N PRO A 130 -13.32 14.68 -1.66
CA PRO A 130 -13.65 13.27 -1.65
C PRO A 130 -12.81 12.49 -0.64
N TYR A 131 -13.09 12.70 0.64
CA TYR A 131 -12.58 11.79 1.66
C TYR A 131 -13.53 10.61 1.78
N VAL A 132 -13.02 9.40 1.55
CA VAL A 132 -13.75 8.16 1.78
C VAL A 132 -13.29 7.60 3.13
N LEU A 133 -14.25 7.34 4.02
CA LEU A 133 -13.98 6.62 5.25
C LEU A 133 -13.81 5.14 4.91
N ASN A 134 -12.62 4.63 5.17
CA ASN A 134 -12.27 3.23 5.05
C ASN A 134 -12.18 2.59 6.44
N VAL A 135 -12.37 1.27 6.52
CA VAL A 135 -12.35 0.55 7.79
C VAL A 135 -11.19 -0.44 7.78
N ARG A 136 -10.20 -0.25 8.66
CA ARG A 136 -9.08 -1.20 8.81
C ARG A 136 -9.40 -2.34 9.76
N ARG A 137 -10.16 -2.05 10.81
CA ARG A 137 -10.67 -3.04 11.77
C ARG A 137 -12.10 -2.71 12.11
N ALA A 138 -12.97 -3.71 12.03
CA ALA A 138 -14.32 -3.67 12.59
C ALA A 138 -14.64 -5.10 12.96
N ASN A 139 -14.26 -5.49 14.19
CA ASN A 139 -14.30 -6.88 14.58
C ASN A 139 -14.67 -7.04 16.06
N ILE A 140 -15.06 -8.28 16.37
CA ILE A 140 -15.30 -8.78 17.71
C ILE A 140 -14.30 -9.91 17.94
N LYS A 141 -13.60 -9.87 19.06
CA LYS A 141 -12.60 -10.86 19.47
C LYS A 141 -12.98 -11.49 20.79
N LYS A 142 -12.79 -12.80 20.90
CA LYS A 142 -12.83 -13.55 22.15
C LYS A 142 -11.42 -13.93 22.54
N ILE A 143 -11.04 -13.63 23.78
CA ILE A 143 -9.68 -13.85 24.29
C ILE A 143 -9.71 -14.91 25.39
N TRP A 144 -8.85 -15.92 25.27
CA TRP A 144 -8.60 -16.94 26.29
C TRP A 144 -7.15 -16.87 26.75
N ASN A 145 -6.96 -16.46 28.00
CA ASN A 145 -5.66 -16.53 28.66
C ASN A 145 -5.60 -17.85 29.42
N THR A 146 -4.72 -18.75 28.99
CA THR A 146 -4.39 -19.97 29.72
C THR A 146 -3.05 -19.76 30.40
N SER A 147 -3.03 -19.82 31.73
CA SER A 147 -1.85 -19.49 32.56
C SER A 147 -0.61 -20.34 32.24
N SER A 148 -0.78 -21.51 31.61
CA SER A 148 0.30 -22.43 31.28
C SER A 148 0.47 -22.71 29.79
N TRP A 149 -0.53 -22.48 28.93
CA TRP A 149 -0.50 -22.91 27.51
C TRP A 149 -0.54 -21.74 26.51
N GLY A 150 -0.47 -20.49 26.99
CA GLY A 150 -0.42 -19.29 26.14
C GLY A 150 -1.77 -18.56 26.02
N ASN A 151 -1.79 -17.55 25.16
CA ASN A 151 -2.97 -16.71 24.93
C ASN A 151 -3.54 -17.00 23.54
N TYR A 152 -4.84 -17.25 23.48
CA TYR A 152 -5.56 -17.53 22.25
C TYR A 152 -6.58 -16.44 22.01
N THR A 153 -6.73 -16.01 20.76
CA THR A 153 -7.72 -15.03 20.36
C THR A 153 -8.42 -15.52 19.10
N LEU A 154 -9.75 -15.55 19.13
CA LEU A 154 -10.57 -15.79 17.95
C LEU A 154 -11.34 -14.51 17.63
N GLY A 155 -11.23 -14.02 16.40
CA GLY A 155 -11.89 -12.81 15.95
C GLY A 155 -12.74 -13.03 14.71
N PHE A 156 -13.83 -12.27 14.60
CA PHE A 156 -14.68 -12.20 13.41
C PHE A 156 -14.94 -10.74 13.03
N GLY A 157 -14.95 -10.46 11.73
CA GLY A 157 -15.24 -9.14 11.15
C GLY A 157 -14.12 -8.67 10.23
N ILE A 158 -14.05 -7.36 10.00
CA ILE A 158 -12.96 -6.74 9.21
C ILE A 158 -11.70 -6.73 10.08
N GLN A 159 -10.64 -7.34 9.56
CA GLN A 159 -9.37 -7.52 10.25
C GLN A 159 -8.21 -7.28 9.29
N GLU A 160 -7.11 -6.78 9.83
CA GLU A 160 -5.91 -6.59 9.02
C GLU A 160 -5.27 -7.94 8.70
N LEU A 161 -4.77 -8.05 7.47
CA LEU A 161 -4.11 -9.27 7.00
C LEU A 161 -2.77 -9.46 7.72
N PRO A 162 -2.31 -10.71 7.89
CA PRO A 162 -1.15 -11.02 8.72
C PRO A 162 0.17 -10.33 8.29
N HIS A 163 0.32 -9.99 7.00
CA HIS A 163 1.51 -9.30 6.48
C HIS A 163 1.69 -7.86 7.00
N THR A 164 0.64 -7.27 7.58
CA THR A 164 0.71 -5.94 8.21
C THR A 164 1.24 -5.98 9.66
N TYR A 165 1.45 -7.18 10.21
CA TYR A 165 1.83 -7.37 11.61
C TYR A 165 3.09 -6.59 12.00
N THR A 166 4.13 -6.59 11.17
CA THR A 166 5.42 -5.96 11.50
C THR A 166 5.33 -4.43 11.54
N GLN A 167 4.40 -3.85 10.78
CA GLN A 167 4.05 -2.43 10.87
C GLN A 167 3.38 -2.10 12.21
N TRP A 168 2.36 -2.88 12.59
CA TRP A 168 1.55 -2.59 13.78
C TRP A 168 2.22 -2.98 15.09
N SER A 169 2.99 -4.06 15.10
CA SER A 169 3.82 -4.51 16.23
C SER A 169 5.11 -3.70 16.39
N ASN A 170 5.23 -2.60 15.63
CA ASN A 170 6.28 -1.60 15.74
C ASN A 170 7.70 -2.11 15.40
N TYR A 171 7.82 -3.18 14.62
CA TYR A 171 9.10 -3.60 14.05
C TYR A 171 9.57 -2.63 12.97
N TRP A 172 8.64 -2.17 12.13
CA TRP A 172 8.92 -1.12 11.14
C TRP A 172 9.17 0.25 11.77
N ARG A 173 8.75 0.55 13.01
CA ARG A 173 8.90 1.86 13.73
C ARG A 173 8.34 3.14 13.08
N TRP A 174 8.40 3.27 11.76
CA TRP A 174 7.92 4.40 10.97
C TRP A 174 6.49 4.18 10.46
N ARG A 175 5.71 3.38 11.20
CA ARG A 175 4.26 3.30 11.02
C ARG A 175 3.71 4.73 11.06
N TYR A 176 2.86 5.08 10.10
CA TYR A 176 2.35 6.43 9.81
C TYR A 176 3.28 7.40 9.05
N ILE A 177 4.59 7.22 9.08
CA ILE A 177 5.45 7.98 8.17
C ILE A 177 5.40 7.32 6.81
N ASP A 178 5.67 6.01 6.69
CA ASP A 178 5.52 5.27 5.42
C ASP A 178 4.91 3.89 5.66
N ARG A 179 4.25 3.34 4.64
CA ARG A 179 3.76 1.95 4.68
C ARG A 179 4.94 1.00 4.87
N GLY A 180 4.71 -0.08 5.59
CA GLY A 180 5.66 -1.16 5.77
C GLY A 180 5.98 -1.82 4.43
N PRO A 181 7.16 -2.44 4.27
CA PRO A 181 7.62 -2.92 2.97
C PRO A 181 6.64 -3.88 2.30
N LEU A 182 6.12 -4.88 3.02
CA LEU A 182 5.16 -5.86 2.49
C LEU A 182 3.85 -5.23 1.99
N GLU A 183 3.31 -4.23 2.71
CA GLU A 183 2.12 -3.48 2.28
C GLU A 183 2.45 -2.62 1.05
N SER A 184 3.62 -1.97 1.03
CA SER A 184 4.01 -1.06 -0.05
C SER A 184 4.35 -1.78 -1.36
N LEU A 185 4.88 -3.00 -1.26
CA LEU A 185 5.27 -3.84 -2.40
C LEU A 185 4.12 -4.69 -2.95
N GLY A 186 2.94 -4.66 -2.31
CA GLY A 186 1.74 -5.35 -2.79
C GLY A 186 1.70 -6.84 -2.46
N PHE A 187 2.11 -7.24 -1.25
CA PHE A 187 1.94 -8.61 -0.77
C PHE A 187 0.46 -9.06 -0.85
N ALA A 188 -0.46 -8.15 -0.56
CA ALA A 188 -1.87 -8.27 -0.88
C ALA A 188 -2.37 -6.98 -1.54
N SER A 189 -3.49 -7.05 -2.26
CA SER A 189 -4.12 -5.89 -2.91
C SER A 189 -4.64 -4.88 -1.87
N GLN A 190 -5.12 -5.37 -0.74
CA GLN A 190 -5.62 -4.57 0.38
C GLN A 190 -5.00 -5.01 1.70
N PRO A 191 -4.82 -4.10 2.67
CA PRO A 191 -4.18 -4.41 3.95
C PRO A 191 -5.13 -5.09 4.96
N ALA A 192 -6.43 -5.09 4.70
CA ALA A 192 -7.45 -5.65 5.58
C ALA A 192 -8.54 -6.35 4.76
N ASP A 193 -9.26 -7.25 5.42
CA ASP A 193 -10.30 -8.04 4.78
C ASP A 193 -11.32 -8.56 5.79
N ILE A 194 -12.50 -8.99 5.33
CA ILE A 194 -13.55 -9.52 6.21
C ILE A 194 -13.41 -11.03 6.38
N GLY A 195 -13.36 -11.50 7.62
CA GLY A 195 -13.19 -12.93 7.86
C GLY A 195 -13.07 -13.37 9.31
N LEU A 196 -12.71 -14.64 9.46
CA LEU A 196 -12.37 -15.29 10.71
C LEU A 196 -10.86 -15.29 10.91
N ASN A 197 -10.41 -14.99 12.11
CA ASN A 197 -9.01 -14.92 12.47
C ASN A 197 -8.76 -15.65 13.79
N ALA A 198 -7.72 -16.45 13.86
CA ALA A 198 -7.26 -17.12 15.06
C ALA A 198 -5.80 -16.74 15.31
N VAL A 199 -5.51 -16.30 16.53
CA VAL A 199 -4.15 -15.92 16.97
C VAL A 199 -3.79 -16.74 18.20
N GLY A 200 -2.60 -17.32 18.20
CA GLY A 200 -2.00 -18.00 19.35
C GLY A 200 -0.66 -17.36 19.71
N ASN A 201 -0.45 -17.07 20.98
CA ASN A 201 0.77 -16.47 21.51
C ASN A 201 1.35 -17.34 22.64
N TRP A 202 2.58 -17.79 22.46
CA TRP A 202 3.32 -18.67 23.36
C TRP A 202 4.70 -18.08 23.67
N SER A 203 4.75 -17.18 24.66
CA SER A 203 5.98 -16.48 25.05
C SER A 203 6.61 -15.75 23.84
N ILE A 204 7.72 -16.27 23.30
CA ILE A 204 8.41 -15.69 22.14
C ILE A 204 7.81 -16.11 20.79
N ILE A 205 6.93 -17.11 20.74
CA ILE A 205 6.33 -17.60 19.49
C ILE A 205 4.93 -17.03 19.35
N SER A 206 4.59 -16.51 18.19
CA SER A 206 3.22 -16.12 17.86
C SER A 206 2.81 -16.64 16.49
N SER A 207 1.55 -17.05 16.37
CA SER A 207 0.97 -17.52 15.11
C SER A 207 -0.38 -16.87 14.88
N GLN A 208 -0.68 -16.56 13.63
CA GLN A 208 -1.95 -16.03 13.18
C GLN A 208 -2.41 -16.80 11.95
N PHE A 209 -3.68 -17.16 11.91
CA PHE A 209 -4.34 -17.79 10.78
C PHE A 209 -5.65 -17.07 10.50
N MET A 210 -5.90 -16.73 9.24
CA MET A 210 -7.07 -15.97 8.83
C MET A 210 -7.67 -16.57 7.56
N VAL A 211 -8.98 -16.73 7.56
CA VAL A 211 -9.78 -17.05 6.37
C VAL A 211 -10.67 -15.86 6.09
N SER A 212 -10.54 -15.29 4.90
CA SER A 212 -11.27 -14.09 4.49
C SER A 212 -11.88 -14.23 3.10
N ASN A 213 -12.68 -13.27 2.66
CA ASN A 213 -13.28 -13.27 1.33
C ASN A 213 -12.29 -12.94 0.19
N GLY A 214 -11.10 -12.41 0.46
CA GLY A 214 -10.01 -12.23 -0.50
C GLY A 214 -10.08 -11.03 -1.43
N GLU A 215 -11.22 -10.37 -1.51
CA GLU A 215 -11.42 -9.19 -2.37
C GLU A 215 -11.05 -7.88 -1.68
N GLY A 216 -10.81 -7.93 -0.37
CA GLY A 216 -10.53 -6.77 0.46
C GLY A 216 -11.80 -6.06 0.92
N TYR A 217 -11.69 -5.31 2.01
CA TYR A 217 -12.83 -4.65 2.66
C TYR A 217 -13.48 -3.53 1.83
N ARG A 218 -12.84 -3.05 0.75
CA ARG A 218 -13.36 -1.96 -0.09
C ARG A 218 -14.18 -2.45 -1.28
N GLU A 219 -14.05 -3.72 -1.65
CA GLU A 219 -14.74 -4.26 -2.80
C GLU A 219 -16.09 -4.85 -2.38
N THR A 220 -17.08 -4.77 -3.27
CA THR A 220 -18.32 -5.52 -3.12
C THR A 220 -18.02 -7.01 -3.20
N GLN A 221 -18.61 -7.83 -2.32
CA GLN A 221 -18.39 -9.27 -2.34
C GLN A 221 -18.74 -9.89 -3.71
N ASN A 222 -17.91 -10.85 -4.13
CA ASN A 222 -17.97 -11.61 -5.38
C ASN A 222 -17.81 -10.78 -6.66
N THR A 223 -17.09 -9.65 -6.60
CA THR A 223 -16.80 -8.83 -7.78
C THR A 223 -15.78 -9.49 -8.70
N ASN A 224 -14.74 -10.10 -8.13
CA ASN A 224 -13.62 -10.71 -8.83
C ASN A 224 -13.59 -12.24 -8.65
N SER A 225 -14.04 -12.77 -7.52
CA SER A 225 -14.18 -14.20 -7.28
C SER A 225 -15.10 -14.50 -6.12
N ALA A 226 -15.77 -15.67 -6.16
CA ALA A 226 -16.52 -16.19 -5.01
C ALA A 226 -15.63 -16.94 -4.00
N GLY A 227 -14.33 -16.99 -4.23
CA GLY A 227 -13.39 -17.72 -3.42
C GLY A 227 -12.93 -17.01 -2.16
N MET A 228 -12.59 -17.81 -1.15
CA MET A 228 -12.02 -17.30 0.11
C MET A 228 -10.50 -17.36 0.08
N ASP A 229 -9.87 -16.36 0.66
CA ASP A 229 -8.44 -16.29 0.92
C ASP A 229 -8.07 -16.97 2.23
N VAL A 230 -6.90 -17.59 2.23
CA VAL A 230 -6.25 -18.09 3.44
C VAL A 230 -4.96 -17.32 3.62
N SER A 231 -4.77 -16.73 4.78
CA SER A 231 -3.51 -16.08 5.13
C SER A 231 -3.03 -16.51 6.51
N SER A 232 -1.72 -16.58 6.68
CA SER A 232 -1.11 -16.95 7.94
C SER A 232 0.19 -16.22 8.17
N ARG A 233 0.56 -16.14 9.45
CA ARG A 233 1.83 -15.64 9.92
C ARG A 233 2.32 -16.54 11.03
N PHE A 234 3.61 -16.85 10.99
CA PHE A 234 4.33 -17.45 12.10
C PHE A 234 5.46 -16.50 12.50
N SER A 235 5.73 -16.34 13.79
CA SER A 235 6.79 -15.45 14.25
C SER A 235 7.47 -15.93 15.51
N VAL A 236 8.77 -15.61 15.59
CA VAL A 236 9.64 -15.85 16.73
C VAL A 236 10.26 -14.52 17.13
N GLU A 237 10.00 -14.08 18.36
CA GLU A 237 10.14 -12.70 18.81
C GLU A 237 10.86 -12.61 20.16
N PRO A 238 12.15 -12.99 20.23
CA PRO A 238 12.90 -12.94 21.48
C PRO A 238 13.23 -11.49 21.87
N GLN A 239 13.11 -11.22 23.18
CA GLN A 239 13.66 -10.01 23.78
C GLN A 239 15.15 -10.22 24.05
N LEU A 240 15.98 -9.28 23.62
CA LEU A 240 17.43 -9.31 23.79
C LEU A 240 17.80 -8.36 24.94
N GLY A 241 17.64 -8.85 26.16
CA GLY A 241 17.77 -8.06 27.38
C GLY A 241 16.68 -6.97 27.48
N GLU A 242 16.99 -5.87 28.16
CA GLU A 242 16.04 -4.77 28.39
C GLU A 242 15.94 -3.80 27.19
N SER A 243 16.97 -3.77 26.35
CA SER A 243 17.13 -2.76 25.30
C SER A 243 16.96 -3.29 23.88
N GLY A 244 16.95 -4.61 23.68
CA GLY A 244 16.93 -5.20 22.34
C GLY A 244 15.69 -6.05 22.09
N LYS A 245 15.26 -6.10 20.83
CA LYS A 245 14.18 -6.97 20.36
C LYS A 245 14.55 -7.51 18.98
N ALA A 246 14.47 -8.82 18.79
CA ALA A 246 14.58 -9.43 17.47
C ALA A 246 13.25 -10.05 17.05
N GLY A 247 13.03 -10.15 15.74
CA GLY A 247 11.83 -10.73 15.17
C GLY A 247 12.19 -11.51 13.91
N PHE A 248 11.71 -12.74 13.84
CA PHE A 248 11.69 -13.55 12.63
C PHE A 248 10.24 -13.82 12.28
N HIS A 249 9.82 -13.48 11.07
CA HIS A 249 8.42 -13.55 10.64
C HIS A 249 8.32 -14.27 9.30
N LEU A 250 7.44 -15.27 9.25
CA LEU A 250 7.03 -15.95 8.03
C LEU A 250 5.59 -15.57 7.73
N PHE A 251 5.31 -15.26 6.48
CA PHE A 251 3.99 -14.88 5.99
C PHE A 251 3.60 -15.79 4.83
N TYR A 252 2.34 -16.20 4.80
CA TYR A 252 1.79 -16.96 3.71
C TYR A 252 0.40 -16.43 3.38
N ARG A 253 0.08 -16.33 2.10
CA ARG A 253 -1.27 -16.05 1.61
C ARG A 253 -1.53 -16.93 0.40
N ARG A 254 -2.67 -17.61 0.41
CA ARG A 254 -3.25 -18.26 -0.75
C ARG A 254 -4.54 -17.54 -1.10
N GLU A 255 -4.50 -16.83 -2.21
CA GLU A 255 -5.64 -16.14 -2.78
C GLU A 255 -6.57 -17.17 -3.43
N ASN A 256 -7.88 -17.02 -3.19
CA ASN A 256 -8.91 -17.93 -3.69
C ASN A 256 -8.60 -19.42 -3.38
N ALA A 257 -8.31 -19.71 -2.12
CA ALA A 257 -7.99 -21.05 -1.62
C ALA A 257 -9.19 -22.02 -1.65
N PHE A 258 -10.39 -21.53 -1.33
CA PHE A 258 -11.61 -22.33 -1.19
C PHE A 258 -12.71 -21.99 -2.20
N GLY A 259 -12.41 -21.25 -3.27
CA GLY A 259 -13.41 -20.92 -4.28
C GLY A 259 -13.84 -22.14 -5.10
N SER A 260 -15.13 -22.43 -5.03
CA SER A 260 -15.81 -23.33 -5.95
C SER A 260 -17.23 -22.81 -6.20
N GLY A 261 -17.43 -22.05 -7.28
CA GLY A 261 -18.76 -21.53 -7.59
C GLY A 261 -18.97 -20.96 -9.00
N GLY A 262 -19.04 -21.81 -10.02
CA GLY A 262 -19.72 -21.46 -11.29
C GLY A 262 -18.94 -20.56 -12.27
N ASN A 263 -19.67 -19.70 -12.99
CA ASN A 263 -19.19 -18.94 -14.15
C ASN A 263 -18.30 -17.72 -13.76
N GLU A 264 -17.26 -17.92 -12.96
CA GLU A 264 -16.47 -16.83 -12.35
C GLU A 264 -15.46 -16.17 -13.31
N CYS A 265 -15.13 -16.84 -14.42
CA CYS A 265 -14.17 -16.31 -15.39
C CYS A 265 -14.64 -16.36 -16.82
N PHE A 266 -15.69 -15.57 -17.05
CA PHE A 266 -16.35 -15.45 -18.34
C PHE A 266 -16.00 -14.13 -18.95
N GLU A 267 -15.85 -14.20 -20.26
CA GLU A 267 -15.76 -13.04 -21.10
C GLU A 267 -16.85 -12.01 -20.75
N GLY A 268 -16.41 -10.80 -20.40
CA GLY A 268 -17.29 -9.65 -20.14
C GLY A 268 -18.11 -9.71 -18.85
N LYS A 269 -18.02 -10.78 -18.04
CA LYS A 269 -18.75 -10.89 -16.75
C LYS A 269 -17.89 -10.54 -15.54
N THR A 270 -16.60 -10.84 -15.58
CA THR A 270 -15.64 -10.53 -14.51
C THR A 270 -14.38 -9.88 -15.09
N THR A 271 -13.62 -9.15 -14.26
CA THR A 271 -12.36 -8.50 -14.66
C THR A 271 -11.28 -9.48 -15.13
N CYS A 272 -11.47 -10.78 -14.92
CA CYS A 272 -10.47 -11.79 -15.22
C CYS A 272 -10.33 -12.10 -16.72
N LEU A 273 -11.38 -11.86 -17.53
CA LEU A 273 -11.35 -11.99 -18.99
C LEU A 273 -12.19 -10.87 -19.64
N PRO A 274 -11.54 -9.90 -20.32
CA PRO A 274 -12.26 -8.82 -20.98
C PRO A 274 -13.11 -9.34 -22.15
N ASN A 275 -14.17 -8.61 -22.48
CA ASN A 275 -15.05 -8.92 -23.61
C ASN A 275 -14.28 -8.78 -24.94
N ASP A 276 -14.34 -9.81 -25.78
CA ASP A 276 -13.74 -9.87 -27.11
C ASP A 276 -14.62 -9.21 -28.20
N LEU A 277 -15.86 -8.87 -27.85
CA LEU A 277 -16.88 -8.23 -28.70
C LEU A 277 -17.26 -9.06 -29.94
N ASN A 278 -16.95 -10.35 -29.96
CA ASN A 278 -17.26 -11.27 -31.03
C ASN A 278 -18.45 -12.18 -30.61
N PRO A 279 -19.62 -12.04 -31.25
CA PRO A 279 -20.80 -12.83 -30.89
C PRO A 279 -20.70 -14.32 -31.25
N ILE A 280 -19.65 -14.74 -31.96
CA ILE A 280 -19.42 -16.11 -32.43
C ILE A 280 -18.54 -16.91 -31.45
N THR A 281 -17.97 -16.26 -30.43
CA THR A 281 -17.15 -16.88 -29.39
C THR A 281 -17.83 -16.74 -28.03
N ALA A 282 -17.61 -17.71 -27.15
CA ALA A 282 -17.98 -17.59 -25.74
C ALA A 282 -16.81 -18.04 -24.88
N LEU A 283 -15.87 -17.13 -24.63
CA LEU A 283 -14.62 -17.48 -23.98
C LEU A 283 -14.81 -17.65 -22.47
N SER A 284 -14.17 -18.69 -21.94
CA SER A 284 -14.02 -18.90 -20.50
C SER A 284 -12.57 -19.19 -20.14
N LYS A 285 -12.13 -18.63 -19.00
CA LYS A 285 -10.81 -18.90 -18.43
C LYS A 285 -10.97 -19.82 -17.22
N GLN A 286 -10.07 -20.79 -17.08
CA GLN A 286 -10.11 -21.70 -15.92
C GLN A 286 -9.97 -20.94 -14.60
N ILE A 287 -10.76 -21.35 -13.61
CA ILE A 287 -10.86 -20.72 -12.27
C ILE A 287 -9.51 -20.71 -11.55
N LYS A 288 -8.64 -21.71 -11.79
CA LYS A 288 -7.27 -21.70 -11.26
C LYS A 288 -6.49 -20.42 -11.58
N SER A 289 -6.86 -19.67 -12.61
CA SER A 289 -6.23 -18.38 -12.92
C SER A 289 -6.47 -17.28 -11.91
N LEU A 290 -7.49 -17.43 -11.06
CA LEU A 290 -7.82 -16.53 -9.95
C LEU A 290 -7.04 -16.88 -8.67
N GLN A 291 -6.31 -18.01 -8.66
CA GLN A 291 -5.54 -18.45 -7.49
C GLN A 291 -4.12 -17.90 -7.54
N SER A 292 -3.63 -17.42 -6.39
CA SER A 292 -2.25 -16.98 -6.23
C SER A 292 -1.69 -17.41 -4.88
N ASP A 293 -0.41 -17.78 -4.86
CA ASP A 293 0.31 -18.13 -3.64
C ASP A 293 1.39 -17.08 -3.40
N THR A 294 1.39 -16.45 -2.24
CA THR A 294 2.40 -15.46 -1.84
C THR A 294 3.03 -15.89 -0.53
N THR A 295 4.36 -16.06 -0.53
CA THR A 295 5.13 -16.44 0.66
C THR A 295 6.17 -15.36 0.94
N GLY A 296 6.21 -14.86 2.18
CA GLY A 296 7.11 -13.81 2.62
C GLY A 296 7.91 -14.21 3.85
N LEU A 297 9.07 -13.58 3.99
CA LEU A 297 9.95 -13.71 5.14
C LEU A 297 10.49 -12.33 5.51
N GLU A 298 10.48 -12.01 6.80
CA GLU A 298 11.03 -10.77 7.34
C GLU A 298 11.82 -11.06 8.62
N THR A 299 12.99 -10.45 8.73
CA THR A 299 13.88 -10.55 9.89
C THR A 299 14.25 -9.17 10.37
N ASN A 300 14.13 -8.93 11.67
CA ASN A 300 14.20 -7.62 12.28
C ASN A 300 15.09 -7.65 13.51
N LEU A 301 15.88 -6.60 13.68
CA LEU A 301 16.62 -6.35 14.91
C LEU A 301 16.47 -4.90 15.32
N ILE A 302 16.03 -4.70 16.55
CA ILE A 302 15.83 -3.42 17.18
C ILE A 302 16.73 -3.32 18.40
N TRP A 303 17.43 -2.21 18.53
CA TRP A 303 18.26 -1.87 19.67
C TRP A 303 17.94 -0.46 20.16
N ASN A 304 17.63 -0.32 21.44
CA ASN A 304 17.24 0.92 22.13
C ASN A 304 18.30 1.43 23.11
N GLY A 305 19.57 1.08 22.90
CA GLY A 305 20.66 1.62 23.70
C GLY A 305 20.95 3.11 23.43
N PRO A 306 22.13 3.60 23.86
CA PRO A 306 22.54 5.00 23.67
C PRO A 306 22.49 5.47 22.22
N ILE A 307 22.82 4.58 21.28
CA ILE A 307 22.57 4.76 19.86
C ILE A 307 21.48 3.76 19.47
N LYS A 308 20.35 4.27 18.98
CA LYS A 308 19.16 3.48 18.66
C LYS A 308 19.28 2.96 17.23
N TRP A 309 19.31 1.64 17.05
CA TRP A 309 19.47 1.01 15.74
C TRP A 309 18.22 0.17 15.45
N ASN A 310 17.71 0.24 14.23
CA ASN A 310 16.67 -0.66 13.77
C ASN A 310 17.03 -1.07 12.35
N LEU A 311 17.23 -2.36 12.15
CA LEU A 311 17.47 -2.93 10.84
C LEU A 311 16.47 -4.05 10.59
N GLY A 312 16.10 -4.19 9.33
CA GLY A 312 15.34 -5.33 8.89
C GLY A 312 15.64 -5.68 7.46
N LEU A 313 15.47 -6.97 7.17
CA LEU A 313 15.66 -7.58 5.87
C LEU A 313 14.47 -8.48 5.63
N GLY A 314 13.86 -8.36 4.45
CA GLY A 314 12.79 -9.25 4.07
C GLY A 314 12.66 -9.39 2.57
N GLY A 315 11.74 -10.26 2.20
CA GLY A 315 11.44 -10.55 0.82
C GLY A 315 10.20 -11.41 0.71
N PHE A 316 9.64 -11.47 -0.48
CA PHE A 316 8.56 -12.40 -0.76
C PHE A 316 8.59 -12.87 -2.20
N PHE A 317 7.95 -14.01 -2.40
CA PHE A 317 7.73 -14.66 -3.67
C PHE A 317 6.22 -14.77 -3.91
N LYS A 318 5.80 -14.46 -5.12
CA LYS A 318 4.41 -14.55 -5.57
C LYS A 318 4.33 -15.46 -6.77
N LYS A 319 3.46 -16.46 -6.71
CA LYS A 319 3.07 -17.30 -7.83
C LYS A 319 1.63 -16.97 -8.20
N GLN A 320 1.38 -16.61 -9.44
CA GLN A 320 0.03 -16.55 -10.00
C GLN A 320 -0.20 -17.81 -10.82
N ASN A 321 -1.20 -18.59 -10.44
CA ASN A 321 -1.59 -19.72 -11.28
C ASN A 321 -2.25 -19.19 -12.54
N SER A 322 -2.07 -19.90 -13.65
CA SER A 322 -2.66 -19.54 -14.92
C SER A 322 -3.65 -20.58 -15.39
N GLY A 323 -4.66 -20.09 -16.09
CA GLY A 323 -5.79 -20.87 -16.58
C GLY A 323 -5.78 -20.91 -18.09
N GLU A 324 -6.09 -22.07 -18.65
CA GLU A 324 -6.39 -22.18 -20.08
C GLU A 324 -7.64 -21.35 -20.40
N ILE A 325 -7.65 -20.76 -21.59
CA ILE A 325 -8.82 -20.12 -22.18
C ILE A 325 -9.42 -21.09 -23.19
N ARG A 326 -10.72 -21.35 -23.07
CA ARG A 326 -11.46 -22.23 -23.98
C ARG A 326 -12.68 -21.50 -24.52
N ASP A 327 -13.04 -21.83 -25.75
CA ASP A 327 -14.33 -21.43 -26.31
C ASP A 327 -15.38 -22.44 -25.88
N ARG A 328 -16.44 -21.98 -25.22
CA ARG A 328 -17.55 -22.84 -24.80
C ARG A 328 -18.46 -23.28 -25.93
N LEU A 329 -18.44 -22.57 -27.07
CA LEU A 329 -19.18 -22.99 -28.26
C LEU A 329 -18.49 -24.19 -28.94
N GLN A 330 -17.22 -24.45 -28.62
CA GLN A 330 -16.45 -25.60 -29.09
C GLN A 330 -15.74 -26.32 -27.92
N PRO A 331 -16.48 -26.98 -27.01
CA PRO A 331 -15.92 -27.52 -25.76
C PRO A 331 -14.89 -28.65 -25.96
N PHE A 332 -14.92 -29.31 -27.12
CA PHE A 332 -13.99 -30.39 -27.49
C PHE A 332 -12.80 -29.90 -28.33
N ALA A 333 -12.76 -28.61 -28.71
CA ALA A 333 -11.62 -28.04 -29.41
C ALA A 333 -10.43 -27.84 -28.46
N ALA A 334 -9.24 -27.76 -29.03
CA ALA A 334 -8.04 -27.39 -28.28
C ALA A 334 -8.24 -26.00 -27.62
N PRO A 335 -7.65 -25.75 -26.44
CA PRO A 335 -7.69 -24.45 -25.80
C PRO A 335 -7.23 -23.33 -26.75
N VAL A 336 -7.96 -22.21 -26.75
CA VAL A 336 -7.61 -21.01 -27.51
C VAL A 336 -6.27 -20.45 -27.04
N ALA A 337 -6.00 -20.54 -25.74
CA ALA A 337 -4.69 -20.24 -25.17
C ALA A 337 -4.41 -21.15 -23.96
N PHE A 338 -3.19 -21.69 -23.91
CA PHE A 338 -2.69 -22.37 -22.72
C PHE A 338 -2.24 -21.35 -21.67
N GLY A 339 -2.68 -21.54 -20.43
CA GLY A 339 -2.24 -20.68 -19.32
C GLY A 339 -0.79 -20.98 -18.92
N LYS A 340 0.03 -19.93 -18.81
CA LYS A 340 1.40 -19.99 -18.26
C LYS A 340 1.42 -19.40 -16.86
N ASP A 341 1.84 -20.19 -15.87
CA ASP A 341 1.97 -19.71 -14.50
C ASP A 341 2.98 -18.56 -14.46
N GLY A 342 2.64 -17.54 -13.68
CA GLY A 342 3.47 -16.37 -13.51
C GLY A 342 4.20 -16.40 -12.16
N PHE A 343 5.40 -15.83 -12.12
CA PHE A 343 6.16 -15.67 -10.88
C PHE A 343 6.68 -14.25 -10.68
N GLY A 344 6.61 -13.77 -9.46
CA GLY A 344 7.13 -12.47 -9.02
C GLY A 344 7.94 -12.60 -7.73
N LYS A 345 8.86 -11.68 -7.52
CA LYS A 345 9.70 -11.65 -6.31
C LYS A 345 10.07 -10.22 -5.94
N ALA A 346 10.20 -9.99 -4.64
CA ALA A 346 10.79 -8.77 -4.09
C ALA A 346 11.73 -9.07 -2.94
N LEU A 347 12.70 -8.17 -2.79
CA LEU A 347 13.63 -8.09 -1.67
C LEU A 347 13.64 -6.65 -1.18
N TYR A 348 13.74 -6.47 0.12
CA TYR A 348 13.83 -5.16 0.75
C TYR A 348 14.68 -5.22 2.00
N ALA A 349 15.34 -4.11 2.29
CA ALA A 349 16.09 -3.93 3.51
C ALA A 349 15.92 -2.49 3.99
N TRP A 350 15.94 -2.31 5.31
CA TRP A 350 16.02 -0.99 5.91
C TRP A 350 17.03 -0.96 7.04
N LEU A 351 17.57 0.23 7.25
CA LEU A 351 18.44 0.55 8.37
C LEU A 351 18.06 1.92 8.87
N SER A 352 17.90 2.03 10.17
CA SER A 352 17.86 3.30 10.86
C SER A 352 18.85 3.34 11.99
N ILE A 353 19.47 4.50 12.12
CA ILE A 353 20.38 4.85 13.18
C ILE A 353 19.87 6.18 13.76
N GLY A 354 19.74 6.24 15.07
CA GLY A 354 19.31 7.44 15.76
C GLY A 354 20.10 7.72 17.03
N ALA A 355 20.24 9.01 17.33
CA ALA A 355 20.85 9.53 18.54
C ALA A 355 19.89 10.53 19.19
N GLY A 356 19.51 10.27 20.44
CA GLY A 356 18.51 11.07 21.14
C GLY A 356 17.15 11.07 20.43
N ASN A 357 16.77 12.24 19.93
CA ASN A 357 15.48 12.53 19.28
C ASN A 357 15.54 12.54 17.76
N PHE A 358 16.71 12.30 17.15
CA PHE A 358 16.89 12.31 15.71
C PHE A 358 17.20 10.91 15.21
N HIS A 359 16.58 10.56 14.08
CA HIS A 359 16.71 9.27 13.43
C HIS A 359 16.92 9.47 11.93
N LEU A 360 17.92 8.79 11.37
CA LEU A 360 18.07 8.65 9.93
C LEU A 360 17.58 7.24 9.57
N LEU A 361 16.74 7.13 8.55
CA LEU A 361 16.23 5.89 8.00
C LEU A 361 16.60 5.82 6.52
N GLY A 362 17.18 4.70 6.10
CA GLY A 362 17.30 4.31 4.70
C GLY A 362 16.53 3.01 4.45
N ARG A 363 15.80 2.94 3.34
CA ARG A 363 15.15 1.73 2.84
C ARG A 363 15.48 1.53 1.36
N ILE A 364 15.78 0.31 0.99
CA ILE A 364 15.94 -0.12 -0.40
C ILE A 364 15.00 -1.29 -0.68
N GLU A 365 14.33 -1.24 -1.82
CA GLU A 365 13.37 -2.23 -2.28
C GLU A 365 13.64 -2.54 -3.75
N ARG A 366 13.60 -3.83 -4.12
CA ARG A 366 13.80 -4.27 -5.50
C ARG A 366 12.89 -5.45 -5.78
N GLY A 367 12.24 -5.46 -6.93
CA GLY A 367 11.36 -6.56 -7.29
C GLY A 367 11.01 -6.61 -8.77
N THR A 368 10.33 -7.68 -9.18
CA THR A 368 9.67 -7.79 -10.48
C THR A 368 8.45 -6.89 -10.53
N GLY A 369 8.04 -6.43 -11.71
CA GLY A 369 6.95 -5.47 -11.88
C GLY A 369 7.46 -4.05 -12.01
N ASN A 370 6.61 -3.09 -11.63
CA ASN A 370 6.78 -1.70 -11.99
C ASN A 370 6.30 -0.78 -10.86
N ASN A 371 6.89 0.41 -10.77
CA ASN A 371 6.44 1.49 -9.89
C ASN A 371 6.38 1.11 -8.40
N GLY A 372 7.31 0.29 -7.94
CA GLY A 372 7.39 -0.08 -6.52
C GLY A 372 6.41 -1.17 -6.09
N VAL A 373 5.68 -1.80 -7.02
CA VAL A 373 4.70 -2.86 -6.73
C VAL A 373 5.08 -4.14 -7.46
N VAL A 374 5.03 -5.27 -6.75
CA VAL A 374 5.43 -6.56 -7.33
C VAL A 374 4.43 -7.04 -8.36
N GLY A 375 4.93 -7.13 -9.59
CA GLY A 375 4.26 -7.79 -10.71
C GLY A 375 4.73 -9.23 -10.86
N VAL A 376 3.95 -9.99 -11.61
CA VAL A 376 4.20 -11.39 -11.89
C VAL A 376 4.59 -11.54 -13.38
N THR A 377 5.64 -12.31 -13.65
CA THR A 377 6.15 -12.58 -15.00
C THR A 377 5.79 -14.00 -15.45
N ASP A 378 5.21 -14.15 -16.64
CA ASP A 378 4.86 -15.47 -17.20
C ASP A 378 6.11 -16.34 -17.43
N THR A 379 6.04 -17.62 -17.07
CA THR A 379 7.10 -18.59 -17.37
C THR A 379 7.07 -19.08 -18.81
N ILE A 380 8.26 -19.22 -19.40
CA ILE A 380 8.45 -19.93 -20.66
C ILE A 380 8.43 -21.43 -20.34
N GLN A 381 7.42 -22.16 -20.81
CA GLN A 381 7.49 -23.62 -20.87
C GLN A 381 8.63 -23.99 -21.84
N ARG A 382 9.69 -24.61 -21.31
CA ARG A 382 10.56 -25.44 -22.15
C ARG A 382 9.82 -26.77 -22.32
N GLU A 383 9.60 -27.16 -23.57
CA GLU A 383 8.82 -28.32 -23.98
C GLU A 383 9.16 -29.56 -23.14
N PHE A 384 8.15 -30.21 -22.57
CA PHE A 384 8.32 -31.47 -21.83
C PHE A 384 8.49 -32.67 -22.78
N PHE A 385 8.07 -32.53 -24.04
CA PHE A 385 8.29 -33.50 -25.11
C PHE A 385 8.60 -32.80 -26.45
N PRO A 386 9.64 -33.23 -27.19
CA PRO A 386 9.93 -32.70 -28.52
C PRO A 386 8.80 -33.08 -29.49
N GLY A 387 8.19 -32.08 -30.13
CA GLY A 387 7.19 -32.29 -31.19
C GLY A 387 5.76 -31.83 -30.89
N LEU A 388 5.46 -31.41 -29.66
CA LEU A 388 4.22 -30.67 -29.35
C LEU A 388 4.53 -29.18 -29.37
N SER A 389 4.29 -28.53 -30.51
CA SER A 389 4.42 -27.08 -30.66
C SER A 389 3.57 -26.36 -29.60
N THR A 390 4.24 -25.82 -28.58
CA THR A 390 3.67 -24.82 -27.65
C THR A 390 4.23 -23.42 -27.92
N SER A 391 4.98 -23.27 -29.02
CA SER A 391 5.57 -22.02 -29.46
C SER A 391 4.72 -21.41 -30.57
N ASN A 392 4.01 -20.33 -30.21
CA ASN A 392 3.41 -19.40 -31.15
C ASN A 392 2.37 -20.02 -32.10
N VAL A 393 1.27 -20.58 -31.55
CA VAL A 393 0.00 -20.43 -32.29
C VAL A 393 -0.17 -18.93 -32.50
N ASN A 394 -0.20 -18.50 -33.76
CA ASN A 394 -0.64 -17.15 -34.11
C ASN A 394 -2.03 -16.98 -33.50
N LEU A 395 -2.06 -16.46 -32.26
CA LEU A 395 -3.29 -16.01 -31.64
C LEU A 395 -3.93 -15.09 -32.68
N PRO A 396 -5.20 -15.33 -33.07
CA PRO A 396 -5.92 -14.41 -33.93
C PRO A 396 -5.69 -12.99 -33.42
N ALA A 397 -5.49 -12.01 -34.30
CA ALA A 397 -5.14 -10.64 -33.91
C ALA A 397 -6.08 -10.06 -32.82
N GLN A 398 -7.32 -10.56 -32.78
CA GLN A 398 -8.30 -10.31 -31.72
C GLN A 398 -7.82 -10.80 -30.34
N VAL A 399 -7.32 -12.03 -30.17
CA VAL A 399 -6.86 -12.59 -28.88
C VAL A 399 -5.53 -12.00 -28.41
N ARG A 400 -4.66 -11.56 -29.33
CA ARG A 400 -3.47 -10.74 -29.00
C ARG A 400 -3.82 -9.40 -28.34
N ASN A 401 -5.00 -8.85 -28.63
CA ASN A 401 -5.49 -7.61 -28.01
C ASN A 401 -6.31 -7.87 -26.72
N ILE A 402 -6.78 -9.10 -26.49
CA ILE A 402 -7.64 -9.49 -25.35
C ILE A 402 -6.82 -10.03 -24.18
N LEU A 403 -5.68 -10.66 -24.44
CA LEU A 403 -4.67 -10.95 -23.42
C LEU A 403 -3.73 -9.75 -23.38
N PRO A 404 -3.87 -8.84 -22.41
CA PRO A 404 -2.81 -7.89 -22.23
C PRO A 404 -1.60 -8.73 -21.80
N GLU A 405 -0.47 -8.61 -22.52
CA GLU A 405 0.87 -8.84 -21.94
C GLU A 405 1.14 -7.91 -20.72
N THR A 406 0.14 -7.09 -20.39
CA THR A 406 0.11 -5.93 -19.53
C THR A 406 -1.05 -6.05 -18.54
N ARG A 407 -1.14 -7.15 -17.77
CA ARG A 407 -2.07 -7.19 -16.63
C ARG A 407 -1.51 -6.28 -15.53
N THR A 408 -1.97 -5.02 -15.60
CA THR A 408 -1.56 -3.77 -14.92
C THR A 408 -0.62 -2.87 -15.74
N ASN A 409 -1.14 -1.70 -16.14
CA ASN A 409 -0.43 -0.51 -16.62
C ASN A 409 0.36 -0.56 -17.93
N GLY A 410 0.01 -1.41 -18.90
CA GLY A 410 0.53 -1.21 -20.27
C GLY A 410 2.01 -1.53 -20.47
N TYR A 411 2.70 -2.21 -19.53
CA TYR A 411 4.12 -2.59 -19.67
C TYR A 411 4.37 -4.09 -19.54
N SER A 412 5.43 -4.55 -20.21
CA SER A 412 5.84 -5.95 -20.35
C SER A 412 5.89 -6.70 -19.01
N SER A 413 5.42 -7.96 -19.04
CA SER A 413 5.47 -8.93 -17.95
C SER A 413 6.86 -9.17 -17.35
N LYS A 414 7.95 -8.74 -18.00
CA LYS A 414 9.36 -8.93 -17.56
C LYS A 414 10.03 -7.69 -16.97
N SER A 415 9.28 -6.65 -16.61
CA SER A 415 9.82 -5.43 -15.98
C SER A 415 10.29 -5.68 -14.54
N SER A 416 11.23 -4.86 -14.06
CA SER A 416 11.65 -4.82 -12.66
C SER A 416 11.78 -3.39 -12.17
N PHE A 417 11.76 -3.17 -10.85
CA PHE A 417 11.90 -1.85 -10.26
C PHE A 417 12.94 -1.85 -9.13
N GLN A 418 13.44 -0.67 -8.85
CA GLN A 418 14.23 -0.35 -7.67
C GLN A 418 13.67 0.91 -7.04
N ARG A 419 13.37 0.84 -5.74
CA ARG A 419 12.93 1.98 -4.95
C ARG A 419 13.90 2.21 -3.80
N ILE A 420 14.31 3.46 -3.62
CA ILE A 420 15.17 3.91 -2.53
C ILE A 420 14.39 4.99 -1.78
N SER A 421 14.31 4.88 -0.47
CA SER A 421 13.71 5.90 0.39
C SER A 421 14.67 6.26 1.51
N VAL A 422 14.87 7.55 1.76
CA VAL A 422 15.67 8.07 2.87
C VAL A 422 14.82 9.07 3.63
N PHE A 423 14.75 8.93 4.95
CA PHE A 423 14.01 9.85 5.82
C PHE A 423 14.88 10.30 6.98
N PHE A 424 14.86 11.60 7.25
CA PHE A 424 15.36 12.17 8.49
C PHE A 424 14.16 12.50 9.37
N GLU A 425 14.04 11.78 10.49
CA GLU A 425 12.97 11.90 11.47
C GLU A 425 13.46 12.66 12.71
N TRP A 426 12.64 13.59 13.16
CA TRP A 426 12.76 14.29 14.42
C TRP A 426 11.56 13.94 15.32
N VAL A 427 11.86 13.28 16.44
CA VAL A 427 10.92 12.95 17.50
C VAL A 427 10.90 14.10 18.50
N VAL A 428 9.96 15.02 18.33
CA VAL A 428 9.80 16.17 19.25
C VAL A 428 9.33 15.66 20.61
N ASN A 429 8.35 14.74 20.60
CA ASN A 429 7.91 13.99 21.75
C ASN A 429 7.36 12.61 21.30
N PRO A 430 7.05 11.67 22.20
CA PRO A 430 6.61 10.33 21.81
C PRO A 430 5.36 10.30 20.91
N ARG A 431 4.50 11.32 21.00
CA ARG A 431 3.24 11.46 20.27
C ARG A 431 3.32 12.38 19.05
N PHE A 432 4.41 13.15 18.90
CA PHE A 432 4.59 14.12 17.84
C PHE A 432 5.94 13.92 17.14
N ARG A 433 5.87 13.52 15.87
CA ARG A 433 7.04 13.23 15.04
C ARG A 433 6.96 13.97 13.73
N MET A 434 8.11 14.39 13.22
CA MET A 434 8.24 14.98 11.90
C MET A 434 9.32 14.24 11.13
N ALA A 435 9.14 14.08 9.82
CA ALA A 435 10.12 13.49 8.95
C ALA A 435 10.19 14.25 7.63
N ILE A 436 11.40 14.55 7.19
CA ILE A 436 11.67 14.96 5.80
C ILE A 436 12.30 13.78 5.09
N GLY A 437 11.86 13.48 3.88
CA GLY A 437 12.33 12.32 3.15
C GLY A 437 12.49 12.54 1.66
N TYR A 438 13.28 11.68 1.06
CA TYR A 438 13.49 11.56 -0.37
C TYR A 438 13.13 10.14 -0.79
N ILE A 439 12.35 10.01 -1.84
CA ILE A 439 12.02 8.72 -2.47
C ILE A 439 12.41 8.79 -3.93
N GLU A 440 13.10 7.76 -4.38
CA GLU A 440 13.43 7.52 -5.78
C GLU A 440 12.87 6.16 -6.19
N ASN A 441 12.24 6.12 -7.35
CA ASN A 441 11.69 4.92 -7.92
C ASN A 441 12.08 4.84 -9.40
N LYS A 442 12.77 3.76 -9.76
CA LYS A 442 13.33 3.55 -11.08
C LYS A 442 12.88 2.22 -11.62
N ASN A 443 12.40 2.23 -12.86
CA ASN A 443 11.95 1.03 -13.54
C ASN A 443 12.97 0.57 -14.58
N TYR A 444 13.01 -0.73 -14.80
CA TYR A 444 13.90 -1.41 -15.72
C TYR A 444 13.07 -2.29 -16.66
N ASP A 445 13.47 -2.30 -17.93
CA ASP A 445 12.87 -3.11 -18.97
C ASP A 445 13.30 -4.60 -18.85
N THR A 446 12.87 -5.38 -19.82
CA THR A 446 13.11 -6.83 -19.90
C THR A 446 14.58 -7.20 -20.10
N ASN A 447 15.40 -6.25 -20.57
CA ASN A 447 16.83 -6.40 -20.78
C ASN A 447 17.66 -5.87 -19.58
N GLY A 448 16.99 -5.37 -18.54
CA GLY A 448 17.62 -4.75 -17.38
C GLY A 448 18.14 -3.33 -17.66
N VAL A 449 17.77 -2.73 -18.80
CA VAL A 449 18.06 -1.33 -19.12
C VAL A 449 17.00 -0.45 -18.49
N GLY A 450 17.34 0.78 -18.13
CA GLY A 450 16.36 1.73 -17.58
C GLY A 450 15.16 1.88 -18.51
N GLN A 451 13.96 1.57 -18.00
CA GLN A 451 12.74 1.60 -18.80
C GLN A 451 12.53 3.01 -19.33
N LYS A 452 12.18 3.10 -20.61
CA LYS A 452 11.86 4.37 -21.26
C LYS A 452 10.36 4.64 -21.24
N VAL A 453 10.02 5.90 -21.06
CA VAL A 453 8.67 6.45 -21.26
C VAL A 453 8.72 7.39 -22.45
N TYR A 454 7.70 7.37 -23.28
CA TYR A 454 7.63 8.16 -24.50
C TYR A 454 6.60 9.25 -24.31
N ILE A 455 6.97 10.49 -24.52
CA ILE A 455 6.15 11.66 -24.21
C ILE A 455 6.02 12.51 -25.48
N ASP A 456 4.79 12.88 -25.84
CA ASP A 456 4.54 13.79 -26.96
C ASP A 456 4.77 15.27 -26.58
N GLN A 457 4.68 16.17 -27.55
CA GLN A 457 4.88 17.61 -27.34
C GLN A 457 3.86 18.26 -26.39
N LEU A 458 2.72 17.58 -26.14
CA LEU A 458 1.68 18.03 -25.22
C LEU A 458 1.90 17.50 -23.80
N GLY A 459 2.92 16.66 -23.59
CA GLY A 459 3.23 16.06 -22.29
C GLY A 459 2.46 14.77 -21.99
N ASN A 460 1.81 14.15 -22.99
CA ASN A 460 1.06 12.91 -22.81
C ASN A 460 1.95 11.69 -23.05
N GLU A 461 1.73 10.64 -22.26
CA GLU A 461 2.38 9.34 -22.46
C GLU A 461 1.91 8.69 -23.77
N ARG A 462 2.88 8.19 -24.52
CA ARG A 462 2.73 7.45 -25.77
C ARG A 462 3.38 6.09 -25.67
N THR A 463 2.97 5.21 -26.57
CA THR A 463 3.53 3.87 -26.70
C THR A 463 4.86 3.91 -27.45
N GLU A 464 5.71 2.92 -27.19
CA GLU A 464 6.95 2.72 -27.96
C GLU A 464 6.69 2.59 -29.47
N LYS A 465 5.58 1.93 -29.83
CA LYS A 465 5.16 1.76 -31.23
C LYS A 465 4.87 3.10 -31.90
N GLU A 466 4.21 4.04 -31.22
CA GLU A 466 3.96 5.38 -31.75
C GLU A 466 5.28 6.17 -31.88
N TYR A 467 6.17 6.06 -30.89
CA TYR A 467 7.50 6.67 -30.93
C TYR A 467 8.36 6.14 -32.10
N LEU A 468 8.35 4.84 -32.36
CA LEU A 468 9.08 4.26 -33.49
C LEU A 468 8.40 4.57 -34.83
N GLY A 469 7.07 4.58 -34.84
CA GLY A 469 6.26 4.87 -36.03
C GLY A 469 6.46 6.27 -36.60
N GLN A 470 6.82 7.25 -35.76
CA GLN A 470 7.10 8.62 -36.20
C GLN A 470 8.31 8.73 -37.14
N TRP A 471 9.20 7.73 -37.14
CA TRP A 471 10.36 7.67 -38.04
C TRP A 471 10.06 6.95 -39.37
N ASN A 472 8.95 6.21 -39.42
CA ASN A 472 8.54 5.43 -40.59
C ASN A 472 7.42 6.11 -41.40
N GLY A 473 6.74 7.11 -40.83
CA GLY A 473 5.66 7.88 -41.47
C GLY A 473 6.09 9.26 -41.95
N SER A 474 5.24 9.92 -42.75
CA SER A 474 5.47 11.27 -43.29
C SER A 474 5.18 12.42 -42.31
N SER A 475 4.71 12.14 -41.09
CA SER A 475 4.56 13.14 -40.03
C SER A 475 5.34 12.76 -38.76
N ASN A 476 6.27 13.61 -38.36
CA ASN A 476 6.92 13.53 -37.06
C ASN A 476 5.93 13.99 -35.98
N LEU A 477 5.56 13.09 -35.07
CA LEU A 477 4.64 13.37 -33.97
C LEU A 477 5.33 14.08 -32.78
N GLY A 478 6.65 14.32 -32.88
CA GLY A 478 7.43 15.03 -31.87
C GLY A 478 7.53 14.27 -30.55
N ILE A 479 7.45 12.93 -30.58
CA ILE A 479 7.50 12.07 -29.41
C ILE A 479 8.96 11.88 -29.00
N VAL A 480 9.27 12.16 -27.74
CA VAL A 480 10.62 12.07 -27.16
C VAL A 480 10.67 10.94 -26.13
N SER A 481 11.79 10.22 -26.09
CA SER A 481 12.02 9.16 -25.09
C SER A 481 12.73 9.68 -23.86
N TYR A 482 12.20 9.36 -22.68
CA TYR A 482 12.72 9.74 -21.37
C TYR A 482 12.93 8.50 -20.49
N SER A 483 13.66 8.65 -19.39
CA SER A 483 13.81 7.58 -18.39
C SER A 483 12.59 7.53 -17.48
N SER A 484 12.08 6.33 -17.21
CA SER A 484 11.02 6.08 -16.21
C SER A 484 11.64 6.14 -14.80
N LEU A 485 11.83 7.37 -14.34
CA LEU A 485 12.38 7.72 -13.04
C LEU A 485 11.38 8.66 -12.33
N ASP A 486 10.98 8.31 -11.13
CA ASP A 486 10.19 9.16 -10.25
C ASP A 486 10.98 9.52 -8.99
N ARG A 487 11.03 10.81 -8.68
CA ARG A 487 11.77 11.36 -7.55
C ARG A 487 10.89 12.31 -6.77
N GLN A 488 10.81 12.13 -5.47
CA GLN A 488 9.92 12.89 -4.61
C GLN A 488 10.61 13.30 -3.31
N VAL A 489 10.41 14.54 -2.90
CA VAL A 489 10.71 15.02 -1.55
C VAL A 489 9.40 15.06 -0.77
N LEU A 490 9.43 14.58 0.46
CA LEU A 490 8.27 14.44 1.31
C LEU A 490 8.55 15.14 2.64
N LEU A 491 7.57 15.90 3.13
CA LEU A 491 7.49 16.31 4.51
C LEU A 491 6.29 15.60 5.12
N ARG A 492 6.50 14.88 6.22
CA ARG A 492 5.46 14.11 6.91
C ARG A 492 5.51 14.45 8.38
N THR A 493 4.33 14.54 8.98
CA THR A 493 4.18 14.75 10.42
C THR A 493 3.25 13.68 10.93
N THR A 494 3.38 13.27 12.18
CA THR A 494 2.48 12.32 12.84
C THR A 494 2.16 12.84 14.23
N ILE A 495 0.88 12.88 14.54
CA ILE A 495 0.33 13.28 15.84
C ILE A 495 -0.54 12.13 16.34
N GLU A 496 -0.22 11.60 17.51
CA GLU A 496 -0.98 10.55 18.20
C GLU A 496 -1.70 11.18 19.42
N PHE A 497 -3.00 10.92 19.56
CA PHE A 497 -3.86 11.42 20.63
C PHE A 497 -4.18 10.32 21.64
#